data_AF-A0A7X7P1Q4-F1
#
_entry.id   AF-A0A7X7P1Q4-F1
#
_cell.length_a   1.000
_cell.length_b   1.000
_cell.length_c   1.000
_cell.angle_alpha   90.00
_cell.angle_beta   90.00
_cell.angle_gamma   90.00
#
_symmetry.space_group_name_H-M   'P 1'
#
loop_
_entity.id
_entity.type
_entity.pdbx_description
1 polymer ?
#
loop_
_entity_poly.entity_id
_entity_poly.type
_entity_poly.pdbx_seq_one_letter_code
_entity_poly.pdbx_strand_id
1 'polypeptide(L)'
;ESLVPGERFWTETVFDQAVVLEFQAPETADTGGLEATLSKLAHWTLPFESLALLKAGNCHNDVTCSDANWRSTGNGVAGIGTIGDSGVLWCTGTLLNNTRGDFTDYFLTANHCVGSQTEASTTEYYWLYQTPACNGTPPNPTSVPRTGLGADYLQGRNDQTGNDFAFLRLRRRAPGGVTYAGWTASHPGSSAAVKGIHHPDGSFKRISHGAIYGEDVNFWTVRWTSGVTEPGSSGSPLFNSSRQVIGQLWGGYSSCGNPSGLDEYGRFNVTYPLVSAWISPPTWDSGYQDLGSGWRRLAWFGDYVPLGSDGWIWHNRHRFWFASANSGPESLWFFTQDMGWLWTSRSVYPFLYRFNRSVWLWYNGSSNPRWFRNMTTGQWESRP
;
A
#
# COMPACT_ATOMS: atom_id res chain seq x y z
N GLU A 1 5.26 -21.06 -1.52
CA GLU A 1 5.91 -20.39 -2.66
C GLU A 1 6.50 -21.47 -3.57
N SER A 2 6.64 -21.20 -4.86
CA SER A 2 7.38 -22.11 -5.76
C SER A 2 8.86 -22.05 -5.41
N LEU A 3 9.49 -23.20 -5.16
CA LEU A 3 10.90 -23.26 -4.82
C LEU A 3 11.74 -23.14 -6.09
N VAL A 4 12.64 -22.15 -6.13
CA VAL A 4 13.62 -21.97 -7.21
C VAL A 4 14.98 -22.46 -6.71
N PRO A 5 15.72 -23.27 -7.49
CA PRO A 5 17.05 -23.72 -7.09
C PRO A 5 18.00 -22.56 -6.75
N GLY A 6 18.62 -22.61 -5.57
CA GLY A 6 19.57 -21.60 -5.10
C GLY A 6 18.96 -20.42 -4.34
N GLU A 7 17.62 -20.31 -4.28
CA GLU A 7 16.96 -19.30 -3.45
C GLU A 7 16.88 -19.72 -1.98
N ARG A 8 17.00 -18.74 -1.08
CA ARG A 8 16.79 -18.92 0.36
C ARG A 8 15.36 -18.53 0.68
N PHE A 9 14.65 -19.42 1.38
CA PHE A 9 13.32 -19.18 1.89
C PHE A 9 13.36 -19.06 3.42
N TRP A 10 12.43 -18.29 3.97
CA TRP A 10 12.18 -18.25 5.41
C TRP A 10 10.68 -18.39 5.66
N THR A 11 10.33 -18.86 6.84
CA THR A 11 8.95 -19.03 7.28
C THR A 11 8.61 -18.00 8.35
N GLU A 12 7.36 -17.56 8.39
CA GLU A 12 6.83 -16.72 9.47
C GLU A 12 7.08 -17.31 10.86
N THR A 13 7.01 -16.47 11.90
CA THR A 13 7.19 -16.97 13.28
C THR A 13 6.09 -17.97 13.58
N VAL A 14 6.46 -19.18 14.03
CA VAL A 14 5.51 -20.19 14.50
C VAL A 14 5.50 -20.16 16.02
N PHE A 15 4.35 -19.86 16.61
CA PHE A 15 4.16 -19.85 18.06
C PHE A 15 3.65 -21.22 18.53
N ASP A 16 4.49 -22.24 18.36
CA ASP A 16 4.19 -23.62 18.75
C ASP A 16 5.48 -24.28 19.29
N GLN A 17 5.33 -25.41 19.98
CA GLN A 17 6.44 -26.20 20.50
C GLN A 17 7.12 -27.06 19.42
N ALA A 18 6.47 -27.24 18.26
CA ALA A 18 7.00 -27.99 17.13
C ALA A 18 6.67 -27.30 15.80
N VAL A 19 7.60 -27.38 14.86
CA VAL A 19 7.41 -26.91 13.47
C VAL A 19 7.70 -28.08 12.54
N VAL A 20 6.76 -28.36 11.64
CA VAL A 20 6.94 -29.32 10.55
C VAL A 20 7.11 -28.55 9.25
N LEU A 21 8.22 -28.79 8.55
CA LEU A 21 8.44 -28.28 7.20
C LEU A 21 8.04 -29.37 6.20
N GLU A 22 7.00 -29.11 5.42
CA GLU A 22 6.51 -30.01 4.38
C GLU A 22 6.86 -29.46 3.00
N PHE A 23 7.40 -30.33 2.14
CA PHE A 23 7.69 -30.02 0.75
C PHE A 23 6.75 -30.82 -0.14
N GLN A 24 5.93 -30.13 -0.93
CA GLN A 24 5.01 -30.75 -1.87
C GLN A 24 5.50 -30.52 -3.30
N ALA A 25 5.55 -31.59 -4.10
CA ALA A 25 5.93 -31.55 -5.50
C ALA A 25 4.82 -32.19 -6.36
N PRO A 26 4.61 -31.75 -7.62
CA PRO A 26 3.74 -32.46 -8.55
C PRO A 26 4.15 -33.93 -8.72
N GLU A 27 3.19 -34.82 -8.99
CA GLU A 27 3.45 -36.25 -9.16
C GLU A 27 4.48 -36.56 -10.26
N THR A 28 4.57 -35.69 -11.26
CA THR A 28 5.53 -35.80 -12.37
C THR A 28 6.89 -35.16 -12.09
N ALA A 29 7.09 -34.55 -10.93
CA ALA A 29 8.36 -33.92 -10.59
C ALA A 29 9.39 -34.97 -10.20
N ASP A 30 10.55 -34.94 -10.84
CA ASP A 30 11.71 -35.69 -10.37
C ASP A 30 12.23 -35.06 -9.08
N THR A 31 11.95 -35.72 -7.96
CA THR A 31 12.45 -35.31 -6.63
C THR A 31 13.81 -35.94 -6.31
N GLY A 32 14.38 -36.73 -7.23
CA GLY A 32 15.72 -37.28 -7.11
C GLY A 32 16.76 -36.17 -6.97
N GLY A 33 17.37 -36.07 -5.79
CA GLY A 33 18.37 -35.04 -5.49
C GLY A 33 17.81 -33.74 -4.89
N LEU A 34 16.54 -33.70 -4.48
CA LEU A 34 16.04 -32.60 -3.65
C LEU A 34 16.73 -32.61 -2.28
N GLU A 35 17.63 -31.65 -2.06
CA GLU A 35 18.25 -31.41 -0.76
C GLU A 35 17.71 -30.10 -0.17
N ALA A 36 17.00 -30.19 0.96
CA ALA A 36 16.58 -29.03 1.75
C ALA A 36 17.44 -28.94 3.01
N THR A 37 18.16 -27.84 3.17
CA THR A 37 18.98 -27.58 4.36
C THR A 37 18.38 -26.46 5.18
N LEU A 38 18.10 -26.74 6.46
CA LEU A 38 17.77 -25.69 7.42
C LEU A 38 19.06 -24.91 7.77
N SER A 39 19.27 -23.80 7.06
CA SER A 39 20.51 -23.02 7.17
C SER A 39 20.59 -22.13 8.42
N LYS A 40 19.45 -21.67 8.94
CA LYS A 40 19.37 -20.86 10.17
C LYS A 40 18.03 -21.14 10.88
N LEU A 41 18.09 -21.23 12.20
CA LEU A 41 16.92 -21.25 13.09
C LEU A 41 17.05 -20.07 14.05
N ALA A 42 16.00 -19.27 14.17
CA ALA A 42 15.89 -18.27 15.22
C ALA A 42 14.84 -18.74 16.22
N HIS A 43 15.19 -18.76 17.50
CA HIS A 43 14.31 -19.21 18.58
C HIS A 43 14.29 -18.19 19.71
N TRP A 44 13.10 -17.85 20.17
CA TRP A 44 12.89 -16.96 21.30
C TRP A 44 13.01 -17.75 22.60
N THR A 45 13.91 -17.33 23.48
CA THR A 45 14.15 -18.00 24.78
C THR A 45 13.31 -17.42 25.93
N LEU A 46 12.64 -16.29 25.70
CA LEU A 46 11.68 -15.67 26.63
C LEU A 46 10.27 -15.72 26.04
N PRO A 47 9.22 -15.85 26.88
CA PRO A 47 7.84 -15.75 26.41
C PRO A 47 7.63 -14.40 25.73
N PHE A 48 7.13 -14.42 24.49
CA PHE A 48 6.94 -13.22 23.66
C PHE A 48 6.05 -12.17 24.36
N GLU A 49 5.11 -12.64 25.18
CA GLU A 49 4.20 -11.85 26.01
C GLU A 49 4.94 -10.98 27.03
N SER A 50 6.01 -11.50 27.62
CA SER A 50 6.78 -10.82 28.65
C SER A 50 7.53 -9.59 28.14
N LEU A 51 7.75 -9.52 26.83
CA LEU A 51 8.50 -8.44 26.17
C LEU A 51 7.61 -7.27 25.73
N ALA A 52 6.32 -7.50 25.45
CA ALA A 52 5.41 -6.53 24.81
C ALA A 52 4.39 -5.87 25.75
N LEU A 53 4.07 -6.49 26.90
CA LEU A 53 2.92 -6.12 27.71
C LEU A 53 3.17 -5.01 28.76
N LEU A 54 4.42 -4.58 29.00
CA LEU A 54 4.74 -3.66 30.11
C LEU A 54 5.77 -2.56 29.80
N LYS A 55 6.01 -2.26 28.52
CA LYS A 55 7.07 -1.32 28.15
C LYS A 55 6.62 0.12 27.86
N ALA A 56 5.42 0.31 27.33
CA ALA A 56 4.91 1.65 27.03
C ALA A 56 4.53 2.42 28.31
N GLY A 57 4.74 3.74 28.32
CA GLY A 57 4.35 4.62 29.41
C GLY A 57 2.83 4.64 29.69
N ASN A 58 2.42 5.10 30.87
CA ASN A 58 1.02 5.03 31.31
C ASN A 58 0.10 6.15 30.75
N CYS A 59 0.66 7.11 30.00
CA CYS A 59 -0.08 8.27 29.47
C CYS A 59 -0.76 8.01 28.12
N HIS A 60 -0.53 6.85 27.52
CA HIS A 60 -1.09 6.50 26.21
C HIS A 60 -2.59 6.19 26.28
N ASN A 61 -3.31 6.54 25.22
CA ASN A 61 -4.72 6.23 25.09
C ASN A 61 -4.93 4.99 24.22
N ASP A 62 -5.79 4.08 24.65
CA ASP A 62 -6.26 2.99 23.79
C ASP A 62 -6.98 3.55 22.56
N VAL A 63 -6.65 3.03 21.37
CA VAL A 63 -7.39 3.38 20.14
C VAL A 63 -8.88 3.06 20.27
N THR A 64 -9.23 2.06 21.08
CA THR A 64 -10.62 1.63 21.34
C THR A 64 -11.42 2.59 22.21
N CYS A 65 -10.77 3.55 22.88
CA CYS A 65 -11.44 4.65 23.56
C CYS A 65 -11.92 5.75 22.60
N SER A 66 -11.48 5.73 21.34
CA SER A 66 -11.95 6.69 20.32
C SER A 66 -13.33 6.34 19.77
N ASP A 67 -13.93 7.23 18.97
CA ASP A 67 -15.15 6.91 18.23
C ASP A 67 -14.93 5.79 17.19
N ALA A 68 -16.03 5.26 16.66
CA ALA A 68 -16.01 4.10 15.76
C ALA A 68 -15.22 4.34 14.47
N ASN A 69 -15.15 5.59 13.98
CA ASN A 69 -14.42 5.90 12.75
C ASN A 69 -12.91 5.80 12.99
N TRP A 70 -12.41 6.33 14.11
CA TRP A 70 -10.99 6.24 14.46
C TRP A 70 -10.56 4.83 14.84
N ARG A 71 -11.44 4.05 15.49
CA ARG A 71 -11.24 2.61 15.69
C ARG A 71 -11.06 1.88 14.36
N SER A 72 -11.96 2.13 13.40
CA SER A 72 -11.88 1.54 12.06
C SER A 72 -10.62 1.97 11.29
N THR A 73 -10.27 3.26 11.33
CA THR A 73 -9.00 3.76 10.74
C THR A 73 -7.79 3.05 11.33
N GLY A 74 -7.77 2.85 12.64
CA GLY A 74 -6.69 2.16 13.33
C GLY A 74 -6.50 0.69 12.90
N ASN A 75 -7.51 0.02 12.34
CA ASN A 75 -7.38 -1.38 11.91
C ASN A 75 -6.35 -1.57 10.78
N GLY A 76 -6.06 -0.52 10.01
CA GLY A 76 -5.01 -0.51 8.98
C GLY A 76 -3.60 -0.30 9.49
N VAL A 77 -3.44 0.04 10.77
CA VAL A 77 -2.15 0.27 11.42
C VAL A 77 -1.67 -1.04 12.03
N ALA A 78 -0.42 -1.41 11.72
CA ALA A 78 0.22 -2.62 12.19
C ALA A 78 1.55 -2.32 12.87
N GLY A 79 1.88 -3.14 13.86
CA GLY A 79 3.26 -3.25 14.35
C GLY A 79 4.10 -4.07 13.38
N ILE A 80 5.39 -3.75 13.29
CA ILE A 80 6.37 -4.42 12.44
C ILE A 80 7.36 -5.17 13.32
N GLY A 81 7.45 -6.49 13.14
CA GLY A 81 8.49 -7.36 13.66
C GLY A 81 9.47 -7.79 12.56
N THR A 82 10.59 -8.39 12.96
CA THR A 82 11.58 -8.96 12.04
C THR A 82 11.87 -10.40 12.43
N ILE A 83 12.03 -11.28 11.44
CA ILE A 83 12.51 -12.65 11.67
C ILE A 83 14.04 -12.67 11.70
N GLY A 84 14.61 -13.22 12.77
CA GLY A 84 16.05 -13.53 12.84
C GLY A 84 16.91 -12.58 13.67
N ASP A 85 16.31 -11.53 14.25
CA ASP A 85 16.90 -10.59 15.20
C ASP A 85 15.98 -10.39 16.43
N SER A 86 16.54 -9.91 17.54
CA SER A 86 15.78 -9.62 18.76
C SER A 86 15.00 -8.29 18.62
N GLY A 87 13.70 -8.36 18.38
CA GLY A 87 12.81 -7.20 18.40
C GLY A 87 11.35 -7.59 18.32
N VAL A 88 10.61 -7.45 19.42
CA VAL A 88 9.15 -7.58 19.46
C VAL A 88 8.57 -6.24 19.03
N LEU A 89 7.92 -6.18 17.87
CA LEU A 89 7.28 -4.98 17.32
C LEU A 89 8.12 -3.70 17.44
N TRP A 90 9.17 -3.59 16.64
CA TRP A 90 10.18 -2.55 16.78
C TRP A 90 9.86 -1.27 15.99
N CYS A 91 8.86 -1.31 15.09
CA CYS A 91 8.31 -0.15 14.39
C CYS A 91 6.80 -0.32 14.11
N THR A 92 6.20 0.71 13.53
CA THR A 92 4.79 0.76 13.10
C THR A 92 4.70 1.11 11.61
N GLY A 93 3.59 0.77 10.96
CA GLY A 93 3.19 1.39 9.71
C GLY A 93 1.69 1.25 9.43
N THR A 94 1.26 1.64 8.23
CA THR A 94 -0.15 1.58 7.84
C THR A 94 -0.34 1.14 6.40
N LEU A 95 -1.43 0.42 6.13
CA LEU A 95 -1.90 0.21 4.76
C LEU A 95 -2.41 1.54 4.18
N LEU A 96 -2.06 1.81 2.92
CA LEU A 96 -2.56 2.94 2.14
C LEU A 96 -3.51 2.47 1.04
N ASN A 97 -4.60 3.19 0.87
CA ASN A 97 -5.50 3.00 -0.26
C ASN A 97 -4.89 3.61 -1.54
N ASN A 98 -5.39 3.17 -2.69
CA ASN A 98 -5.06 3.76 -3.98
C ASN A 98 -6.33 4.18 -4.74
N THR A 99 -6.17 5.01 -5.78
CA THR A 99 -7.29 5.52 -6.58
C THR A 99 -7.97 4.47 -7.44
N ARG A 100 -7.36 3.28 -7.61
CA ARG A 100 -8.00 2.15 -8.30
C ARG A 100 -8.98 1.39 -7.40
N GLY A 101 -8.82 1.50 -6.08
CA GLY A 101 -9.64 0.75 -5.12
C GLY A 101 -9.46 -0.77 -5.26
N ASP A 102 -8.28 -1.23 -5.70
CA ASP A 102 -8.00 -2.64 -5.97
C ASP A 102 -7.52 -3.43 -4.74
N PHE A 103 -7.45 -2.76 -3.57
CA PHE A 103 -6.98 -3.32 -2.30
C PHE A 103 -5.57 -3.93 -2.38
N THR A 104 -4.70 -3.38 -3.25
CA THR A 104 -3.27 -3.70 -3.21
C THR A 104 -2.69 -3.30 -1.85
N ASP A 105 -1.96 -4.22 -1.20
CA ASP A 105 -1.34 -4.03 0.12
C ASP A 105 -0.11 -3.15 0.10
N TYR A 106 -0.30 -1.88 -0.30
CA TYR A 106 0.68 -0.84 -0.14
C TYR A 106 0.78 -0.42 1.32
N PHE A 107 2.01 -0.37 1.84
CA PHE A 107 2.28 -0.13 3.25
C PHE A 107 3.30 0.99 3.42
N LEU A 108 2.96 1.98 4.23
CA LEU A 108 3.83 3.12 4.58
C LEU A 108 4.42 2.92 5.97
N THR A 109 5.73 3.07 6.09
CA THR A 109 6.48 3.10 7.36
C THR A 109 7.67 4.05 7.22
N ALA A 110 8.58 4.06 8.21
CA ALA A 110 9.77 4.88 8.22
C ALA A 110 10.98 4.20 7.55
N ASN A 111 11.87 4.98 6.95
CA ASN A 111 13.07 4.45 6.27
C ASN A 111 14.09 3.91 7.27
N HIS A 112 14.31 4.61 8.39
CA HIS A 112 15.18 4.09 9.45
C HIS A 112 14.65 2.78 10.05
N CYS A 113 13.38 2.43 9.77
CA CYS A 113 12.85 1.13 10.10
C CYS A 113 13.20 0.09 9.02
N VAL A 114 12.66 0.29 7.82
CA VAL A 114 12.84 -0.60 6.69
C VAL A 114 13.46 0.23 5.57
N GLY A 115 14.79 0.23 5.48
CA GLY A 115 15.56 1.09 4.58
C GLY A 115 15.97 0.42 3.27
N SER A 116 15.75 -0.89 3.16
CA SER A 116 16.24 -1.70 2.05
C SER A 116 15.33 -2.90 1.73
N GLN A 117 15.51 -3.48 0.54
CA GLN A 117 14.86 -4.74 0.17
C GLN A 117 15.31 -5.91 1.06
N THR A 118 16.53 -5.90 1.57
CA THR A 118 17.03 -6.94 2.48
C THR A 118 16.21 -6.95 3.77
N GLU A 119 16.01 -5.78 4.39
CA GLU A 119 15.19 -5.64 5.60
C GLU A 119 13.73 -5.95 5.30
N ALA A 120 13.17 -5.36 4.24
CA ALA A 120 11.78 -5.58 3.82
C ALA A 120 11.49 -7.06 3.58
N SER A 121 12.49 -7.85 3.12
CA SER A 121 12.31 -9.27 2.88
C SER A 121 12.15 -10.07 4.16
N THR A 122 12.37 -9.52 5.35
CA THR A 122 12.34 -10.23 6.65
C THR A 122 11.27 -9.73 7.60
N THR A 123 10.43 -8.79 7.16
CA THR A 123 9.41 -8.17 8.00
C THR A 123 8.21 -9.09 8.24
N GLU A 124 7.61 -8.92 9.41
CA GLU A 124 6.36 -9.55 9.82
C GLU A 124 5.43 -8.48 10.40
N TYR A 125 4.15 -8.49 10.01
CA TYR A 125 3.18 -7.45 10.35
C TYR A 125 2.14 -8.00 11.31
N TYR A 126 1.90 -7.30 12.42
CA TYR A 126 0.95 -7.70 13.46
C TYR A 126 -0.27 -6.79 13.43
N TRP A 127 -1.41 -7.37 13.07
CA TRP A 127 -2.66 -6.66 12.85
C TRP A 127 -3.55 -6.77 14.06
N LEU A 128 -4.40 -5.76 14.26
CA LEU A 128 -5.43 -5.75 15.31
C LEU A 128 -4.89 -6.03 16.73
N TYR A 129 -3.58 -5.83 16.96
CA TYR A 129 -2.98 -5.89 18.29
C TYR A 129 -3.37 -4.64 19.09
N GLN A 130 -4.58 -4.69 19.64
CA GLN A 130 -5.22 -3.60 20.38
C GLN A 130 -6.21 -4.20 21.39
N THR A 131 -6.55 -3.46 22.43
CA THR A 131 -7.55 -3.91 23.41
C THR A 131 -8.90 -4.16 22.73
N PRO A 132 -9.71 -5.14 23.20
CA PRO A 132 -11.02 -5.41 22.62
C PRO A 132 -12.07 -4.33 22.96
N ALA A 133 -11.83 -3.58 24.04
CA ALA A 133 -12.64 -2.46 24.49
C ALA A 133 -11.74 -1.40 25.14
N CYS A 134 -12.23 -0.17 25.27
CA CYS A 134 -11.51 0.93 25.89
C CYS A 134 -10.98 0.56 27.29
N ASN A 135 -9.66 0.66 27.48
CA ASN A 135 -8.94 0.27 28.71
C ASN A 135 -9.14 -1.19 29.11
N GLY A 136 -9.45 -2.06 28.15
CA GLY A 136 -9.57 -3.49 28.36
C GLY A 136 -8.20 -4.17 28.51
N THR A 137 -8.21 -5.48 28.72
CA THR A 137 -6.98 -6.27 28.72
C THR A 137 -6.49 -6.45 27.28
N PRO A 138 -5.24 -6.10 26.95
CA PRO A 138 -4.70 -6.31 25.62
C PRO A 138 -4.61 -7.82 25.32
N PRO A 139 -4.85 -8.24 24.07
CA PRO A 139 -4.69 -9.63 23.68
C PRO A 139 -3.21 -10.02 23.72
N ASN A 140 -2.96 -11.32 23.76
CA ASN A 140 -1.60 -11.82 23.59
C ASN A 140 -1.14 -11.56 22.13
N PRO A 141 0.02 -10.92 21.90
CA PRO A 141 0.48 -10.63 20.54
C PRO A 141 0.85 -11.89 19.74
N THR A 142 0.99 -13.07 20.35
CA THR A 142 1.11 -14.36 19.62
C THR A 142 -0.23 -14.84 19.02
N SER A 143 -1.35 -14.32 19.53
CA SER A 143 -2.72 -14.73 19.15
C SER A 143 -3.38 -13.81 18.11
N VAL A 144 -2.74 -12.70 17.77
CA VAL A 144 -3.29 -11.72 16.83
C VAL A 144 -3.02 -12.12 15.38
N PRO A 145 -3.85 -11.67 14.41
CA PRO A 145 -3.58 -11.92 13.00
C PRO A 145 -2.24 -11.34 12.56
N ARG A 146 -1.50 -12.08 11.73
CA ARG A 146 -0.19 -11.67 11.22
C ARG A 146 -0.07 -11.88 9.72
N THR A 147 0.84 -11.14 9.11
CA THR A 147 1.28 -11.32 7.72
C THR A 147 2.80 -11.45 7.71
N GLY A 148 3.33 -12.63 7.34
CA GLY A 148 4.75 -12.86 7.14
C GLY A 148 5.19 -12.84 5.67
N LEU A 149 6.40 -13.37 5.41
CA LEU A 149 7.12 -13.41 4.12
C LEU A 149 7.63 -12.05 3.60
N GLY A 150 7.52 -11.00 4.41
CA GLY A 150 8.07 -9.70 4.11
C GLY A 150 7.31 -8.94 3.02
N ALA A 151 8.01 -7.99 2.43
CA ALA A 151 7.49 -7.06 1.46
C ALA A 151 8.50 -6.76 0.36
N ASP A 152 7.98 -6.25 -0.76
CA ASP A 152 8.78 -5.61 -1.79
C ASP A 152 9.01 -4.15 -1.40
N TYR A 153 10.27 -3.72 -1.37
CA TYR A 153 10.66 -2.34 -1.14
C TYR A 153 10.48 -1.55 -2.45
N LEU A 154 9.46 -0.69 -2.50
CA LEU A 154 9.13 0.04 -3.73
C LEU A 154 9.87 1.36 -3.83
N GLN A 155 9.95 2.10 -2.71
CA GLN A 155 10.58 3.42 -2.66
C GLN A 155 10.88 3.83 -1.22
N GLY A 156 11.90 4.66 -1.01
CA GLY A 156 12.05 5.38 0.26
C GLY A 156 13.20 6.37 0.26
N ARG A 157 13.28 7.17 1.33
CA ARG A 157 14.35 8.13 1.60
C ARG A 157 14.59 8.20 3.09
N ASN A 158 15.85 8.26 3.50
CA ASN A 158 16.23 8.53 4.88
C ASN A 158 16.01 10.02 5.26
N ASP A 159 16.19 10.34 6.53
CA ASP A 159 16.13 11.68 7.11
C ASP A 159 17.25 12.61 6.62
N GLN A 160 18.40 12.07 6.23
CA GLN A 160 19.53 12.85 5.72
C GLN A 160 19.28 13.44 4.33
N THR A 161 18.48 12.76 3.49
CA THR A 161 18.25 13.11 2.08
C THR A 161 16.79 13.39 1.74
N GLY A 162 15.93 13.39 2.76
CA GLY A 162 14.50 13.55 2.61
C GLY A 162 13.78 13.48 3.95
N ASN A 163 12.69 12.75 3.96
CA ASN A 163 11.68 12.79 5.01
C ASN A 163 11.42 11.41 5.63
N ASP A 164 12.44 10.54 5.67
CA ASP A 164 12.43 9.27 6.40
C ASP A 164 11.23 8.33 6.12
N PHE A 165 10.83 8.14 4.87
CA PHE A 165 9.74 7.21 4.54
C PHE A 165 10.24 5.95 3.84
N ALA A 166 9.56 4.84 4.08
CA ALA A 166 9.63 3.64 3.26
C ALA A 166 8.22 3.26 2.77
N PHE A 167 8.12 2.96 1.49
CA PHE A 167 6.92 2.56 0.82
C PHE A 167 7.10 1.13 0.29
N LEU A 168 6.27 0.24 0.79
CA LEU A 168 6.39 -1.20 0.60
C LEU A 168 5.13 -1.76 -0.07
N ARG A 169 5.23 -2.95 -0.66
CA ARG A 169 4.10 -3.79 -1.01
C ARG A 169 4.23 -5.13 -0.31
N LEU A 170 3.25 -5.48 0.53
CA LEU A 170 3.28 -6.78 1.22
C LEU A 170 3.19 -7.92 0.19
N ARG A 171 3.98 -8.99 0.39
CA ARG A 171 3.95 -10.15 -0.52
C ARG A 171 2.77 -11.09 -0.26
N ARG A 172 2.27 -11.07 0.97
CA ARG A 172 1.04 -11.78 1.36
C ARG A 172 -0.04 -10.77 1.69
N ARG A 173 -1.28 -11.18 1.42
CA ARG A 173 -2.44 -10.32 1.65
C ARG A 173 -2.59 -10.02 3.14
N ALA A 174 -2.93 -8.78 3.48
CA ALA A 174 -3.35 -8.44 4.83
C ALA A 174 -4.63 -9.22 5.22
N PRO A 175 -4.83 -9.56 6.50
CA PRO A 175 -6.00 -10.32 6.94
C PRO A 175 -7.30 -9.51 6.76
N GLY A 176 -8.44 -10.19 6.78
CA GLY A 176 -9.74 -9.53 6.78
C GLY A 176 -9.92 -8.60 8.00
N GLY A 177 -10.70 -7.53 7.84
CA GLY A 177 -11.01 -6.57 8.91
C GLY A 177 -10.03 -5.40 9.05
N VAL A 178 -8.97 -5.36 8.24
CA VAL A 178 -8.07 -4.20 8.13
C VAL A 178 -8.66 -3.10 7.24
N THR A 179 -8.18 -1.87 7.44
CA THR A 179 -8.62 -0.68 6.69
C THR A 179 -7.47 -0.15 5.86
N TYR A 180 -7.73 0.26 4.61
CA TYR A 180 -6.74 0.96 3.80
C TYR A 180 -6.93 2.46 4.00
N ALA A 181 -5.94 3.11 4.59
CA ALA A 181 -6.05 4.52 4.91
C ALA A 181 -6.10 5.38 3.64
N GLY A 182 -7.03 6.33 3.60
CA GLY A 182 -6.94 7.42 2.65
C GLY A 182 -5.70 8.27 2.95
N TRP A 183 -5.27 9.06 1.98
CA TRP A 183 -4.12 9.95 2.10
C TRP A 183 -4.43 11.28 1.42
N THR A 184 -3.67 12.32 1.75
CA THR A 184 -3.72 13.58 1.01
C THR A 184 -2.34 14.23 0.95
N ALA A 185 -2.00 14.77 -0.22
CA ALA A 185 -0.83 15.62 -0.41
C ALA A 185 -1.15 17.11 -0.19
N SER A 186 -2.39 17.44 0.16
CA SER A 186 -2.78 18.80 0.52
C SER A 186 -2.09 19.21 1.82
N HIS A 187 -1.59 20.43 1.83
CA HIS A 187 -0.99 21.03 3.01
C HIS A 187 -2.07 21.26 4.09
N PRO A 188 -1.89 20.76 5.33
CA PRO A 188 -2.83 21.02 6.42
C PRO A 188 -2.74 22.49 6.86
N GLY A 189 -3.83 23.09 7.32
CA GLY A 189 -3.77 24.44 7.90
C GLY A 189 -2.87 24.52 9.13
N SER A 190 -2.33 25.70 9.44
CA SER A 190 -1.56 25.94 10.67
C SER A 190 -2.37 25.55 11.91
N SER A 191 -1.75 24.86 12.87
CA SER A 191 -2.45 24.35 14.07
C SER A 191 -3.61 23.39 13.77
N ALA A 192 -3.67 22.78 12.59
CA ALA A 192 -4.66 21.76 12.28
C ALA A 192 -4.58 20.61 13.29
N ALA A 193 -5.75 20.15 13.75
CA ALA A 193 -5.84 19.00 14.63
C ALA A 193 -5.39 17.73 13.90
N VAL A 194 -4.57 16.93 14.56
CA VAL A 194 -4.01 15.69 14.03
C VAL A 194 -4.10 14.58 15.07
N LYS A 195 -4.04 13.34 14.59
CA LYS A 195 -3.93 12.16 15.44
C LYS A 195 -2.86 11.20 14.92
N GLY A 196 -2.06 10.65 15.82
CA GLY A 196 -1.15 9.53 15.52
C GLY A 196 -1.75 8.23 16.04
N ILE A 197 -1.74 7.15 15.25
CA ILE A 197 -2.11 5.81 15.71
C ILE A 197 -0.87 4.93 15.60
N HIS A 198 -0.41 4.34 16.70
CA HIS A 198 0.93 3.78 16.79
C HIS A 198 1.06 2.63 17.78
N HIS A 199 2.20 1.92 17.74
CA HIS A 199 2.60 0.87 18.69
C HIS A 199 3.79 1.34 19.55
N PRO A 200 3.57 2.06 20.66
CA PRO A 200 4.65 2.56 21.50
C PRO A 200 5.33 1.41 22.25
N ASP A 201 6.65 1.40 22.24
CA ASP A 201 7.58 0.39 22.78
C ASP A 201 7.20 -1.06 22.42
N GLY A 202 6.73 -1.24 21.18
CA GLY A 202 6.24 -2.52 20.67
C GLY A 202 4.99 -3.05 21.38
N SER A 203 4.31 -2.21 22.14
CA SER A 203 3.09 -2.56 22.85
C SER A 203 1.86 -2.47 21.93
N PHE A 204 0.70 -2.78 22.49
CA PHE A 204 -0.55 -2.75 21.77
C PHE A 204 -0.93 -1.32 21.35
N LYS A 205 -1.76 -1.24 20.31
CA LYS A 205 -2.04 -0.02 19.56
C LYS A 205 -2.66 1.09 20.41
N ARG A 206 -2.11 2.28 20.27
CA ARG A 206 -2.53 3.51 20.96
C ARG A 206 -2.90 4.60 19.96
N ILE A 207 -3.54 5.65 20.48
CA ILE A 207 -3.84 6.87 19.74
C ILE A 207 -3.40 8.11 20.53
N SER A 208 -2.73 9.03 19.85
CA SER A 208 -2.30 10.32 20.37
C SER A 208 -3.03 11.44 19.63
N HIS A 209 -3.39 12.48 20.36
CA HIS A 209 -4.13 13.65 19.87
C HIS A 209 -3.24 14.87 19.96
N GLY A 210 -3.21 15.69 18.92
CA GLY A 210 -2.35 16.87 18.89
C GLY A 210 -2.72 17.85 17.80
N ALA A 211 -1.80 18.75 17.51
CA ALA A 211 -1.91 19.71 16.44
C ALA A 211 -0.57 19.89 15.73
N ILE A 212 -0.61 20.32 14.46
CA ILE A 212 0.56 20.82 13.74
C ILE A 212 1.13 22.02 14.50
N TYR A 213 2.34 21.89 15.01
CA TYR A 213 3.06 22.93 15.74
C TYR A 213 3.96 23.75 14.81
N GLY A 214 4.55 23.10 13.83
CA GLY A 214 5.45 23.71 12.85
C GLY A 214 5.72 22.76 11.69
N GLU A 215 6.59 23.18 10.78
CA GLU A 215 7.06 22.36 9.68
C GLU A 215 8.42 22.87 9.17
N ASP A 216 9.14 22.00 8.50
CA ASP A 216 10.24 22.37 7.61
C ASP A 216 10.01 21.78 6.19
N VAL A 217 11.05 21.76 5.35
CA VAL A 217 10.94 21.23 3.98
C VAL A 217 10.57 19.74 3.93
N ASN A 218 10.91 18.95 4.96
CA ASN A 218 10.78 17.50 5.00
C ASN A 218 9.79 16.99 6.07
N PHE A 219 9.59 17.70 7.18
CA PHE A 219 8.89 17.23 8.36
C PHE A 219 7.76 18.16 8.83
N TRP A 220 6.69 17.56 9.36
CA TRP A 220 5.71 18.21 10.22
C TRP A 220 6.16 18.07 11.67
N THR A 221 6.27 19.20 12.37
CA THR A 221 6.45 19.20 13.82
C THR A 221 5.07 19.13 14.48
N VAL A 222 4.87 18.15 15.37
CA VAL A 222 3.61 17.90 16.08
C VAL A 222 3.81 18.11 17.57
N ARG A 223 2.83 18.77 18.19
CA ARG A 223 2.71 18.83 19.65
C ARG A 223 1.46 18.06 20.08
N TRP A 224 1.65 17.11 20.99
CA TRP A 224 0.55 16.34 21.56
C TRP A 224 -0.17 17.11 22.67
N THR A 225 -1.47 16.89 22.76
CA THR A 225 -2.36 17.36 23.82
C THR A 225 -2.88 16.20 24.68
N SER A 226 -2.83 14.97 24.18
CA SER A 226 -3.14 13.75 24.92
C SER A 226 -2.45 12.54 24.27
N GLY A 227 -1.84 11.68 25.08
CA GLY A 227 -0.90 10.67 24.60
C GLY A 227 0.41 11.30 24.09
N VAL A 228 1.34 10.44 23.69
CA VAL A 228 2.66 10.80 23.13
C VAL A 228 3.09 9.73 22.12
N THR A 229 4.30 9.78 21.59
CA THR A 229 4.93 8.62 20.94
C THR A 229 6.10 8.14 21.79
N GLU A 230 6.55 6.90 21.55
CA GLU A 230 7.71 6.29 22.20
C GLU A 230 8.46 5.44 21.15
N PRO A 231 9.69 4.94 21.42
CA PRO A 231 10.36 4.01 20.51
C PRO A 231 9.41 2.90 20.02
N GLY A 232 9.44 2.48 18.76
CA GLY A 232 8.43 1.55 18.20
C GLY A 232 7.24 2.24 17.52
N SER A 233 6.91 3.48 17.92
CA SER A 233 5.94 4.30 17.19
C SER A 233 6.45 4.74 15.81
N SER A 234 7.76 4.63 15.55
CA SER A 234 8.40 4.98 14.28
C SER A 234 7.67 4.40 13.08
N GLY A 235 7.47 5.21 12.04
CA GLY A 235 6.72 4.85 10.83
C GLY A 235 5.20 4.91 10.97
N SER A 236 4.66 5.17 12.17
CA SER A 236 3.21 5.33 12.38
C SER A 236 2.62 6.49 11.58
N PRO A 237 1.39 6.38 11.07
CA PRO A 237 0.74 7.46 10.33
C PRO A 237 0.31 8.63 11.22
N LEU A 238 0.50 9.84 10.70
CA LEU A 238 -0.20 11.05 11.14
C LEU A 238 -1.44 11.27 10.30
N PHE A 239 -2.59 11.38 10.95
CA PHE A 239 -3.87 11.61 10.30
C PHE A 239 -4.37 13.04 10.51
N ASN A 240 -4.93 13.63 9.45
CA ASN A 240 -5.75 14.84 9.56
C ASN A 240 -7.16 14.52 10.13
N SER A 241 -7.99 15.56 10.32
CA SER A 241 -9.37 15.41 10.81
C SER A 241 -10.28 14.56 9.90
N SER A 242 -9.97 14.51 8.59
CA SER A 242 -10.65 13.66 7.61
C SER A 242 -10.16 12.20 7.61
N ARG A 243 -9.29 11.81 8.56
CA ARG A 243 -8.68 10.47 8.69
C ARG A 243 -7.84 10.08 7.46
N GLN A 244 -7.25 11.08 6.80
CA GLN A 244 -6.29 10.87 5.73
C GLN A 244 -4.86 11.00 6.26
N VAL A 245 -3.98 10.10 5.83
CA VAL A 245 -2.55 10.16 6.12
C VAL A 245 -1.96 11.43 5.52
N ILE A 246 -1.24 12.19 6.35
CA ILE A 246 -0.49 13.38 5.98
C ILE A 246 1.01 13.27 6.31
N GLY A 247 1.44 12.19 6.95
CA GLY A 247 2.86 11.89 7.17
C GLY A 247 3.07 10.59 7.95
N GLN A 248 4.33 10.23 8.17
CA GLN A 248 4.74 9.08 8.99
C GLN A 248 5.80 9.47 10.02
N LEU A 249 5.75 8.91 11.24
CA LEU A 249 6.65 9.32 12.33
C LEU A 249 8.10 8.97 11.98
N TRP A 250 9.01 9.95 12.05
CA TRP A 250 10.45 9.69 12.09
C TRP A 250 10.91 9.49 13.53
N GLY A 251 10.55 10.42 14.41
CA GLY A 251 10.94 10.37 15.81
C GLY A 251 10.64 11.69 16.52
N GLY A 252 11.21 11.87 17.71
CA GLY A 252 10.96 13.07 18.50
C GLY A 252 11.46 12.95 19.92
N TYR A 253 11.06 13.92 20.73
CA TYR A 253 11.44 14.03 22.14
C TYR A 253 10.28 13.77 23.09
N SER A 254 9.08 13.46 22.58
CA SER A 254 7.94 13.16 23.45
C SER A 254 8.13 11.84 24.19
N SER A 255 7.56 11.77 25.38
CA SER A 255 7.45 10.57 26.21
C SER A 255 6.45 10.85 27.34
N CYS A 256 6.01 9.83 28.07
CA CYS A 256 5.13 10.10 29.21
C CYS A 256 5.80 10.94 30.31
N GLY A 257 7.14 10.94 30.38
CA GLY A 257 7.92 11.84 31.24
C GLY A 257 8.15 13.25 30.64
N ASN A 258 7.97 13.42 29.32
CA ASN A 258 8.07 14.68 28.59
C ASN A 258 6.89 14.86 27.62
N PRO A 259 5.66 15.03 28.12
CA PRO A 259 4.47 15.10 27.27
C PRO A 259 4.41 16.38 26.41
N SER A 260 5.19 17.41 26.74
CA SER A 260 5.38 18.62 25.94
C SER A 260 6.43 18.49 24.84
N GLY A 261 7.15 17.36 24.80
CA GLY A 261 8.12 17.06 23.75
C GLY A 261 7.47 17.09 22.37
N LEU A 262 8.22 17.58 21.39
CA LEU A 262 7.78 17.64 20.01
C LEU A 262 8.21 16.38 19.28
N ASP A 263 7.35 15.94 18.37
CA ASP A 263 7.65 14.84 17.44
C ASP A 263 7.61 15.33 16.00
N GLU A 264 8.34 14.65 15.14
CA GLU A 264 8.55 14.99 13.74
C GLU A 264 8.02 13.87 12.84
N TYR A 265 7.17 14.24 11.89
CA TYR A 265 6.56 13.34 10.93
C TYR A 265 6.98 13.70 9.51
N GLY A 266 7.57 12.76 8.78
CA GLY A 266 7.91 12.96 7.38
C GLY A 266 6.67 13.35 6.57
N ARG A 267 6.75 14.45 5.83
CA ARG A 267 5.57 15.05 5.21
C ARG A 267 5.09 14.22 4.02
N PHE A 268 3.83 13.81 4.02
CA PHE A 268 3.31 13.00 2.92
C PHE A 268 3.22 13.76 1.59
N ASN A 269 3.12 15.10 1.59
CA ASN A 269 3.19 15.89 0.37
C ASN A 269 4.59 15.86 -0.29
N VAL A 270 5.65 15.55 0.48
CA VAL A 270 7.01 15.30 -0.03
C VAL A 270 7.15 13.85 -0.51
N THR A 271 6.55 12.90 0.20
CA THR A 271 6.49 11.48 -0.20
C THR A 271 5.67 11.27 -1.48
N TYR A 272 4.53 11.95 -1.61
CA TYR A 272 3.51 11.67 -2.63
C TYR A 272 4.03 11.65 -4.07
N PRO A 273 4.81 12.65 -4.55
CA PRO A 273 5.35 12.61 -5.91
C PRO A 273 6.17 11.35 -6.19
N LEU A 274 6.88 10.83 -5.18
CA LEU A 274 7.76 9.67 -5.30
C LEU A 274 7.00 8.34 -5.34
N VAL A 275 5.76 8.30 -4.84
CA VAL A 275 4.95 7.07 -4.74
C VAL A 275 3.64 7.13 -5.55
N SER A 276 3.33 8.28 -6.16
CA SER A 276 2.08 8.53 -6.88
C SER A 276 1.78 7.51 -7.98
N ALA A 277 2.81 6.96 -8.64
CA ALA A 277 2.64 5.93 -9.68
C ALA A 277 1.94 4.65 -9.17
N TRP A 278 2.03 4.35 -7.88
CA TRP A 278 1.39 3.18 -7.26
C TRP A 278 0.03 3.50 -6.65
N ILE A 279 -0.10 4.63 -5.95
CA ILE A 279 -1.29 4.97 -5.18
C ILE A 279 -2.28 5.90 -5.90
N SER A 280 -1.80 6.64 -6.90
CA SER A 280 -2.63 7.50 -7.75
C SER A 280 -2.21 7.38 -9.22
N PRO A 281 -2.17 6.15 -9.78
CA PRO A 281 -1.77 5.96 -11.16
C PRO A 281 -2.69 6.76 -12.10
N PRO A 282 -2.15 7.31 -13.20
CA PRO A 282 -2.97 8.00 -14.18
C PRO A 282 -4.07 7.09 -14.71
N THR A 283 -5.30 7.62 -14.83
CA THR A 283 -6.36 6.97 -15.58
C THR A 283 -6.02 6.94 -17.06
N TRP A 284 -6.63 6.03 -17.81
CA TRP A 284 -6.38 5.90 -19.25
C TRP A 284 -6.56 7.19 -20.05
N ASP A 285 -7.46 8.06 -19.58
CA ASP A 285 -7.75 9.36 -20.16
C ASP A 285 -7.05 10.53 -19.49
N SER A 286 -6.01 10.27 -18.70
CA SER A 286 -5.19 11.33 -18.11
C SER A 286 -4.67 12.29 -19.17
N GLY A 287 -4.89 13.59 -18.94
CA GLY A 287 -4.53 14.66 -19.89
C GLY A 287 -5.62 14.97 -20.93
N TYR A 288 -6.86 14.55 -20.72
CA TYR A 288 -7.97 14.94 -21.59
C TYR A 288 -8.24 16.46 -21.52
N GLN A 289 -8.63 17.03 -22.65
CA GLN A 289 -9.22 18.35 -22.76
C GLN A 289 -10.74 18.24 -22.57
N ASP A 290 -11.31 19.01 -21.64
CA ASP A 290 -12.76 19.15 -21.52
C ASP A 290 -13.28 20.03 -22.67
N LEU A 291 -14.23 19.52 -23.44
CA LEU A 291 -14.88 20.22 -24.55
C LEU A 291 -16.27 20.77 -24.16
N GLY A 292 -16.73 20.53 -22.94
CA GLY A 292 -18.06 20.86 -22.46
C GLY A 292 -19.12 19.81 -22.84
N SER A 293 -20.29 19.88 -22.18
CA SER A 293 -21.41 18.95 -22.40
C SER A 293 -21.06 17.46 -22.25
N GLY A 294 -20.08 17.15 -21.39
CA GLY A 294 -19.59 15.78 -21.15
C GLY A 294 -18.60 15.26 -22.19
N TRP A 295 -18.33 16.00 -23.27
CA TRP A 295 -17.33 15.63 -24.26
C TRP A 295 -15.91 15.91 -23.75
N ARG A 296 -15.03 14.94 -24.00
CA ARG A 296 -13.61 15.00 -23.70
C ARG A 296 -12.82 14.72 -24.97
N ARG A 297 -11.62 15.30 -25.08
CA ARG A 297 -10.66 15.03 -26.15
C ARG A 297 -9.34 14.56 -25.59
N LEU A 298 -8.87 13.42 -26.05
CA LEU A 298 -7.49 12.99 -25.91
C LEU A 298 -6.79 13.24 -27.23
N ALA A 299 -5.70 14.02 -27.22
CA ALA A 299 -4.99 14.42 -28.44
C ALA A 299 -4.60 13.24 -29.35
N TRP A 300 -4.27 12.10 -28.75
CA TRP A 300 -3.88 10.89 -29.47
C TRP A 300 -5.07 9.96 -29.79
N PHE A 301 -6.10 9.90 -28.94
CA PHE A 301 -7.19 8.93 -29.09
C PHE A 301 -8.39 9.48 -29.89
N GLY A 302 -8.76 10.74 -29.66
CA GLY A 302 -9.92 11.40 -30.25
C GLY A 302 -10.92 11.90 -29.20
N ASP A 303 -12.15 12.13 -29.66
CA ASP A 303 -13.21 12.71 -28.83
C ASP A 303 -14.14 11.60 -28.33
N TYR A 304 -14.51 11.68 -27.07
CA TYR A 304 -15.39 10.71 -26.44
C TYR A 304 -16.21 11.32 -25.31
N VAL A 305 -17.28 10.63 -24.93
CA VAL A 305 -18.13 10.94 -23.78
C VAL A 305 -18.10 9.75 -22.84
N PRO A 306 -17.64 9.88 -21.58
CA PRO A 306 -17.87 8.88 -20.56
C PRO A 306 -19.37 8.72 -20.27
N LEU A 307 -19.85 7.47 -20.22
CA LEU A 307 -21.27 7.15 -20.07
C LEU A 307 -21.67 6.80 -18.63
N GLY A 308 -20.78 7.05 -17.66
CA GLY A 308 -20.97 6.73 -16.25
C GLY A 308 -19.64 6.44 -15.55
N SER A 309 -19.72 5.87 -14.35
CA SER A 309 -18.56 5.41 -13.57
C SER A 309 -18.00 4.06 -14.04
N ASP A 310 -18.77 3.31 -14.81
CA ASP A 310 -18.51 1.88 -15.04
C ASP A 310 -17.54 1.62 -16.20
N GLY A 311 -16.84 2.65 -16.70
CA GLY A 311 -15.82 2.52 -17.75
C GLY A 311 -16.33 2.55 -19.19
N TRP A 312 -17.65 2.58 -19.43
CA TRP A 312 -18.21 2.75 -20.77
C TRP A 312 -18.01 4.16 -21.31
N ILE A 313 -17.62 4.26 -22.57
CA ILE A 313 -17.49 5.50 -23.33
C ILE A 313 -18.23 5.42 -24.66
N TRP A 314 -18.70 6.57 -25.14
CA TRP A 314 -19.05 6.78 -26.53
C TRP A 314 -17.94 7.57 -27.22
N HIS A 315 -17.18 6.93 -28.10
CA HIS A 315 -16.14 7.58 -28.88
C HIS A 315 -16.67 8.02 -30.25
N ASN A 316 -16.38 9.24 -30.71
CA ASN A 316 -16.95 9.82 -31.94
C ASN A 316 -16.69 8.98 -33.20
N ARG A 317 -15.56 8.28 -33.24
CA ARG A 317 -15.17 7.39 -34.35
C ARG A 317 -15.37 5.91 -34.06
N HIS A 318 -15.35 5.53 -32.79
CA HIS A 318 -15.24 4.13 -32.36
C HIS A 318 -16.53 3.58 -31.72
N ARG A 319 -17.49 4.48 -31.43
CA ARG A 319 -18.78 4.19 -30.77
C ARG A 319 -18.57 3.64 -29.35
N PHE A 320 -19.34 2.63 -28.96
CA PHE A 320 -19.35 2.09 -27.59
C PHE A 320 -18.14 1.22 -27.28
N TRP A 321 -17.27 1.73 -26.43
CA TRP A 321 -16.10 1.02 -25.93
C TRP A 321 -16.15 1.00 -24.41
N PHE A 322 -15.71 -0.09 -23.80
CA PHE A 322 -15.51 -0.19 -22.36
C PHE A 322 -14.02 -0.07 -22.07
N ALA A 323 -13.58 0.99 -21.39
CA ALA A 323 -12.21 1.13 -20.91
C ALA A 323 -12.07 0.44 -19.55
N SER A 324 -11.16 -0.52 -19.45
CA SER A 324 -10.92 -1.23 -18.19
C SER A 324 -10.39 -0.29 -17.11
N ALA A 325 -10.90 -0.42 -15.87
CA ALA A 325 -10.56 0.44 -14.73
C ALA A 325 -9.05 0.48 -14.40
N ASN A 326 -8.31 -0.58 -14.75
CA ASN A 326 -6.86 -0.66 -14.52
C ASN A 326 -6.02 -0.10 -15.68
N SER A 327 -6.66 0.47 -16.70
CA SER A 327 -5.99 1.05 -17.85
C SER A 327 -5.34 2.38 -17.53
N GLY A 328 -4.14 2.58 -18.07
CA GLY A 328 -3.43 3.86 -18.07
C GLY A 328 -3.11 4.29 -19.51
N PRO A 329 -2.60 5.52 -19.73
CA PRO A 329 -2.33 6.03 -21.07
C PRO A 329 -1.31 5.19 -21.84
N GLU A 330 -0.39 4.51 -21.14
CA GLU A 330 0.64 3.66 -21.75
C GLU A 330 0.23 2.19 -21.87
N SER A 331 -0.92 1.79 -21.32
CA SER A 331 -1.47 0.44 -21.45
C SER A 331 -2.97 0.51 -21.26
N LEU A 332 -3.68 0.70 -22.38
CA LEU A 332 -5.12 0.82 -22.43
C LEU A 332 -5.74 -0.48 -22.96
N TRP A 333 -6.50 -1.13 -22.08
CA TRP A 333 -7.36 -2.25 -22.45
C TRP A 333 -8.80 -1.77 -22.60
N PHE A 334 -9.36 -2.05 -23.77
CA PHE A 334 -10.76 -1.76 -24.06
C PHE A 334 -11.47 -2.99 -24.58
N PHE A 335 -12.75 -3.12 -24.22
CA PHE A 335 -13.64 -4.14 -24.74
C PHE A 335 -14.63 -3.49 -25.71
N THR A 336 -14.84 -4.14 -26.85
CA THR A 336 -15.91 -3.80 -27.80
C THR A 336 -16.74 -5.05 -28.07
N GLN A 337 -18.04 -4.88 -28.29
CA GLN A 337 -18.94 -6.02 -28.56
C GLN A 337 -18.57 -6.77 -29.85
N ASP A 338 -18.06 -6.07 -30.84
CA ASP A 338 -17.79 -6.57 -32.19
C ASP A 338 -16.37 -7.10 -32.39
N MET A 339 -15.42 -6.77 -31.51
CA MET A 339 -14.01 -7.18 -31.63
C MET A 339 -13.46 -7.87 -30.37
N GLY A 340 -14.15 -7.78 -29.24
CA GLY A 340 -13.70 -8.30 -27.95
C GLY A 340 -12.68 -7.38 -27.29
N TRP A 341 -11.75 -7.98 -26.53
CA TRP A 341 -10.67 -7.25 -25.87
C TRP A 341 -9.59 -6.82 -26.85
N LEU A 342 -9.26 -5.54 -26.77
CA LEU A 342 -8.29 -4.86 -27.59
C LEU A 342 -7.34 -4.07 -26.68
N TRP A 343 -6.06 -4.03 -27.04
CA TRP A 343 -5.03 -3.27 -26.33
C TRP A 343 -4.43 -2.19 -27.23
N THR A 344 -4.10 -1.05 -26.65
CA THR A 344 -3.29 0.01 -27.28
C THR A 344 -2.59 0.85 -26.22
N SER A 345 -1.87 1.87 -26.67
CA SER A 345 -1.29 2.89 -25.80
C SER A 345 -1.23 4.23 -26.56
N ARG A 346 -0.93 5.30 -25.84
CA ARG A 346 -0.65 6.63 -26.42
C ARG A 346 0.43 6.59 -27.49
N SER A 347 1.45 5.74 -27.31
CA SER A 347 2.58 5.59 -28.24
C SER A 347 2.31 4.61 -29.39
N VAL A 348 1.25 3.80 -29.30
CA VAL A 348 0.95 2.73 -30.26
C VAL A 348 -0.28 3.04 -31.12
N TYR A 349 -1.26 3.78 -30.60
CA TYR A 349 -2.44 4.15 -31.37
C TYR A 349 -2.05 4.92 -32.66
N PRO A 350 -2.63 4.61 -33.85
CA PRO A 350 -3.87 3.86 -34.08
C PRO A 350 -3.72 2.34 -34.29
N PHE A 351 -2.61 1.74 -33.85
CA PHE A 351 -2.51 0.28 -33.81
C PHE A 351 -3.25 -0.29 -32.58
N LEU A 352 -3.97 -1.39 -32.79
CA LEU A 352 -4.75 -2.09 -31.78
C LEU A 352 -4.38 -3.57 -31.79
N TYR A 353 -4.02 -4.13 -30.65
CA TYR A 353 -3.81 -5.58 -30.52
C TYR A 353 -5.10 -6.24 -30.09
N ARG A 354 -5.62 -7.16 -30.92
CA ARG A 354 -6.83 -7.93 -30.63
C ARG A 354 -6.48 -9.23 -29.94
N PHE A 355 -6.85 -9.34 -28.65
CA PHE A 355 -6.44 -10.42 -27.76
C PHE A 355 -6.94 -11.80 -28.21
N ASN A 356 -8.23 -11.94 -28.50
CA ASN A 356 -8.86 -13.22 -28.84
C ASN A 356 -8.34 -13.88 -30.13
N ARG A 357 -7.65 -13.13 -30.99
CA ARG A 357 -7.03 -13.64 -32.24
C ARG A 357 -5.54 -13.38 -32.29
N SER A 358 -4.95 -12.88 -31.21
CA SER A 358 -3.53 -12.54 -31.09
C SER A 358 -2.97 -11.76 -32.29
N VAL A 359 -3.71 -10.75 -32.76
CA VAL A 359 -3.41 -10.05 -34.02
C VAL A 359 -3.36 -8.54 -33.86
N TRP A 360 -2.40 -7.91 -34.53
CA TRP A 360 -2.33 -6.46 -34.67
C TRP A 360 -3.22 -5.95 -35.79
N LEU A 361 -3.93 -4.87 -35.50
CA LEU A 361 -4.79 -4.14 -36.42
C LEU A 361 -4.28 -2.70 -36.53
N TRP A 362 -4.24 -2.15 -37.73
CA TRP A 362 -4.04 -0.71 -37.95
C TRP A 362 -5.36 -0.05 -38.31
N TYR A 363 -5.81 0.91 -37.51
CA TYR A 363 -7.04 1.66 -37.77
C TYR A 363 -6.79 2.87 -38.68
N ASN A 364 -7.58 3.01 -39.75
CA ASN A 364 -7.35 4.05 -40.76
C ASN A 364 -8.06 5.40 -40.48
N GLY A 365 -8.86 5.51 -39.41
CA GLY A 365 -9.57 6.74 -39.05
C GLY A 365 -11.04 6.84 -39.51
N SER A 366 -11.55 5.89 -40.30
CA SER A 366 -12.95 5.87 -40.77
C SER A 366 -13.95 5.45 -39.69
N SER A 367 -15.16 6.04 -39.65
CA SER A 367 -16.13 5.82 -38.55
C SER A 367 -17.42 5.08 -38.93
N ASN A 368 -17.70 4.89 -40.23
CA ASN A 368 -18.88 4.17 -40.69
C ASN A 368 -18.72 3.66 -42.15
N PRO A 369 -18.30 2.40 -42.36
CA PRO A 369 -17.79 1.49 -41.35
C PRO A 369 -16.39 1.92 -40.86
N ARG A 370 -15.98 1.38 -39.72
CA ARG A 370 -14.58 1.44 -39.25
C ARG A 370 -13.74 0.43 -40.01
N TRP A 371 -12.63 0.87 -40.58
CA TRP A 371 -11.71 0.02 -41.34
C TRP A 371 -10.39 -0.23 -40.60
N PHE A 372 -10.00 -1.50 -40.58
CA PHE A 372 -8.78 -1.98 -39.94
C PHE A 372 -7.98 -2.84 -40.91
N ARG A 373 -6.67 -2.61 -41.01
CA ARG A 373 -5.77 -3.51 -41.74
C ARG A 373 -5.22 -4.54 -40.77
N ASN A 374 -5.45 -5.82 -41.07
CA ASN A 374 -4.88 -6.92 -40.31
C ASN A 374 -3.39 -7.04 -40.65
N MET A 375 -2.53 -6.81 -39.65
CA MET A 375 -1.08 -6.70 -39.87
C MET A 375 -0.40 -8.06 -40.09
N THR A 376 -1.08 -9.17 -39.77
CA THR A 376 -0.57 -10.52 -40.05
C THR A 376 -0.88 -10.96 -41.49
N THR A 377 -2.10 -10.68 -41.98
CA THR A 377 -2.56 -11.16 -43.30
C THR A 377 -2.48 -10.11 -44.40
N GLY A 378 -2.32 -8.83 -44.03
CA GLY A 378 -2.38 -7.69 -44.95
C GLY A 378 -3.79 -7.32 -45.42
N GLN A 379 -4.82 -8.11 -45.08
CA GLN A 379 -6.20 -7.93 -45.51
C GLN A 379 -6.93 -6.83 -44.73
N TRP A 380 -7.92 -6.21 -45.35
CA TRP A 380 -8.80 -5.24 -44.72
C TRP A 380 -10.01 -5.92 -44.08
N GLU A 381 -10.35 -5.52 -42.85
CA GLU A 381 -11.60 -5.88 -42.19
C GLU A 381 -12.37 -4.62 -41.79
N SER A 382 -13.70 -4.67 -41.93
CA SER A 382 -14.58 -3.57 -41.53
C SER A 382 -15.47 -3.97 -40.35
N ARG A 383 -15.83 -2.96 -39.55
CA ARG A 383 -16.77 -3.08 -38.44
C ARG A 383 -17.79 -1.95 -38.48
N PRO A 384 -19.01 -2.18 -37.96
CA PRO A 384 -20.00 -1.12 -37.83
C PRO A 384 -19.47 0.12 -37.11
#